data_AF-A0A652JT39-F1
#
_entry.id   AF-A0A652JT39-F1
#
_cell.length_a   1.000
_cell.length_b   1.000
_cell.length_c   1.000
_cell.angle_alpha   90.00
_cell.angle_beta   90.00
_cell.angle_gamma   90.00
#
_symmetry.space_group_name_H-M   'P 1'
#
loop_
_entity.id
_entity.type
_entity.pdbx_description
1 polymer ?
#
loop_
_entity_poly.entity_id
_entity_poly.type
_entity_poly.pdbx_seq_one_letter_code
_entity_poly.pdbx_strand_id
1 'polypeptide(L)'
;MTDLYAYLAERTDEPDPDRRALSGGWIPSRPAASVEALAIDVAQTVRLTRNYFGPLRVSLWPQQDDEPHPISRFEPAPAHAEAHEYGAVPNHRPPA
;
A
#
# COMPACT_ATOMS: atom_id res chain seq x y z
N MET A 1 10.96 14.11 15.81
CA MET A 1 10.88 13.85 14.36
C MET A 1 9.70 12.90 14.17
N THR A 2 8.83 13.14 13.20
CA THR A 2 7.77 12.17 12.87
C THR A 2 8.42 11.15 11.96
N ASP A 3 8.53 9.90 12.42
CA ASP A 3 9.05 8.83 11.57
C ASP A 3 8.10 8.68 10.37
N LEU A 4 8.63 8.59 9.16
CA LEU A 4 7.84 8.42 7.94
C LEU A 4 8.04 6.98 7.44
N TYR A 5 6.96 6.38 6.95
CA TYR A 5 7.05 5.11 6.23
C TYR A 5 6.82 5.36 4.75
N ALA A 6 7.66 4.79 3.91
CA ALA A 6 7.39 4.62 2.51
C ALA A 6 6.40 3.45 2.35
N TYR A 7 5.50 3.57 1.37
CA TYR A 7 4.55 2.52 1.03
C TYR A 7 4.49 2.27 -0.47
N LEU A 8 4.23 1.01 -0.82
CA LEU A 8 3.81 0.58 -2.15
C LEU A 8 2.56 -0.31 -2.00
N ALA A 9 1.48 0.05 -2.69
CA ALA A 9 0.26 -0.71 -2.76
C ALA A 9 0.10 -1.31 -4.16
N GLU A 10 -0.10 -2.63 -4.22
CA GLU A 10 -0.15 -3.41 -5.44
C GLU A 10 -1.40 -4.28 -5.47
N ARG A 11 -1.98 -4.50 -6.65
CA ARG A 11 -2.99 -5.54 -6.83
C ARG A 11 -2.33 -6.91 -6.98
N THR A 12 -2.87 -7.92 -6.28
CA THR A 12 -2.31 -9.28 -6.27
C THR A 12 -2.99 -10.20 -7.30
N ASP A 13 -4.08 -9.76 -7.92
CA ASP A 13 -4.78 -10.45 -8.99
C ASP A 13 -4.22 -10.17 -10.39
N GLU A 14 -3.24 -9.27 -10.51
CA GLU A 14 -2.58 -8.93 -11.78
C GLU A 14 -1.25 -9.68 -11.93
N PRO A 15 -1.12 -10.58 -12.92
CA PRO A 15 0.13 -11.31 -13.14
C PRO A 15 1.24 -10.43 -13.73
N ASP A 16 0.93 -9.37 -14.48
CA ASP A 16 1.93 -8.50 -15.11
C ASP A 16 2.54 -7.52 -14.08
N PRO A 17 3.83 -7.65 -13.70
CA PRO A 17 4.44 -6.81 -12.68
C PRO A 17 4.35 -5.32 -13.00
N ASP A 18 4.42 -4.95 -14.28
CA ASP A 18 4.38 -3.54 -14.72
C ASP A 18 3.00 -2.90 -14.51
N ARG A 19 1.97 -3.72 -14.27
CA ARG A 19 0.60 -3.27 -14.08
C ARG A 19 0.10 -3.47 -12.65
N ARG A 20 0.90 -4.06 -11.75
CA ARG A 20 0.47 -4.33 -10.36
C ARG A 20 0.36 -3.09 -9.50
N ALA A 21 1.17 -2.07 -9.75
CA ALA A 21 1.20 -0.87 -8.91
C ALA A 21 -0.13 -0.10 -8.94
N LEU A 22 -0.74 0.10 -7.76
CA LEU A 22 -1.93 0.93 -7.57
C LEU A 22 -1.54 2.33 -7.05
N SER A 23 -0.62 2.39 -6.09
CA SER A 23 -0.15 3.64 -5.51
C SER A 23 1.17 3.43 -4.77
N GLY A 24 2.03 4.44 -4.78
CA GLY A 24 3.20 4.50 -3.92
C GLY A 24 3.31 5.89 -3.32
N GLY A 25 3.82 5.98 -2.10
CA GLY A 25 3.81 7.23 -1.36
C GLY A 25 4.46 7.14 0.00
N TRP A 26 4.19 8.16 0.81
CA TRP A 26 4.63 8.24 2.18
C TRP A 26 3.44 8.33 3.13
N ILE A 27 3.59 7.74 4.31
CA ILE A 27 2.60 7.85 5.39
C ILE A 27 3.32 8.19 6.70
N PRO A 28 2.82 9.18 7.47
CA PRO A 28 3.38 9.47 8.79
C PRO A 28 3.14 8.31 9.75
N SER A 29 4.20 7.93 10.45
CA SER A 29 4.09 7.11 11.66
C SER A 29 3.26 7.87 12.70
N ARG A 30 2.37 7.14 13.37
CA ARG A 30 1.60 7.67 14.49
C ARG A 30 2.15 7.06 15.77
N PRO A 31 2.29 7.85 16.85
CA PRO A 31 2.68 7.32 18.14
C PRO A 31 1.75 6.16 18.55
N ALA A 32 2.34 5.00 18.87
CA ALA A 32 1.65 3.76 19.24
C ALA A 32 0.86 2.99 18.15
N ALA A 33 0.89 3.43 16.88
CA ALA A 33 0.32 2.62 15.79
C ALA A 33 1.31 1.50 15.38
N SER A 34 0.80 0.27 15.21
CA SER A 34 1.58 -0.81 14.59
C SER A 34 1.77 -0.55 13.09
N VAL A 35 2.80 -1.15 12.49
CA VAL A 35 3.02 -1.11 11.03
C VAL A 35 1.80 -1.66 10.28
N GLU A 36 1.19 -2.73 10.79
CA GLU A 36 -0.06 -3.26 10.25
C GLU A 36 -1.22 -2.24 10.26
N ALA A 37 -1.35 -1.41 11.30
CA ALA A 37 -2.36 -0.37 11.35
C ALA A 37 -2.12 0.73 10.30
N LEU A 38 -0.86 1.05 10.01
CA LEU A 38 -0.50 1.93 8.89
C LEU A 38 -0.84 1.28 7.55
N ALA A 39 -0.59 -0.02 7.39
CA ALA A 39 -0.91 -0.77 6.17
C ALA A 39 -2.42 -0.82 5.90
N ILE A 40 -3.24 -0.97 6.93
CA ILE A 40 -4.70 -0.90 6.83
C ILE A 40 -5.15 0.47 6.32
N ASP A 41 -4.61 1.56 6.86
CA ASP A 41 -4.96 2.92 6.44
C ASP A 41 -4.57 3.18 4.98
N VAL A 42 -3.38 2.73 4.57
CA VAL A 42 -2.95 2.77 3.16
C VAL A 42 -3.90 1.96 2.29
N ALA A 43 -4.22 0.73 2.67
CA ALA A 43 -5.11 -0.15 1.91
C ALA A 43 -6.48 0.50 1.72
N GLN A 44 -7.09 1.05 2.79
CA GLN A 44 -8.38 1.74 2.71
C GLN A 44 -8.32 2.98 1.81
N THR A 45 -7.28 3.81 1.96
CA THR A 45 -7.10 5.01 1.15
C THR A 45 -6.93 4.68 -0.32
N VAL A 46 -6.10 3.67 -0.65
CA VAL A 46 -5.87 3.22 -2.02
C VAL A 46 -7.15 2.67 -2.65
N ARG A 47 -7.92 1.87 -1.90
CA ARG A 47 -9.22 1.36 -2.37
C ARG A 47 -10.16 2.48 -2.78
N LEU A 48 -10.32 3.48 -1.92
CA LEU A 48 -11.21 4.62 -2.16
C LEU A 48 -10.72 5.51 -3.30
N THR A 49 -9.43 5.83 -3.33
CA THR A 49 -8.85 6.77 -4.31
C THR A 49 -8.64 6.16 -5.69
N ARG A 50 -8.41 4.84 -5.77
CA ARG A 50 -8.24 4.10 -7.04
C ARG A 50 -9.50 3.36 -7.47
N ASN A 51 -10.57 3.41 -6.69
CA ASN A 51 -11.80 2.65 -6.92
C ASN A 51 -11.52 1.15 -7.17
N TYR A 52 -10.56 0.59 -6.44
CA TYR A 52 -10.12 -0.80 -6.59
C TYR A 52 -10.48 -1.57 -5.33
N PHE A 53 -11.41 -2.52 -5.41
CA PHE A 53 -11.87 -3.33 -4.27
C PHE A 53 -11.40 -4.79 -4.32
N GLY A 54 -10.50 -5.11 -5.26
CA GLY A 54 -9.88 -6.43 -5.37
C GLY A 54 -8.84 -6.71 -4.27
N PRO A 55 -8.17 -7.88 -4.36
CA PRO A 55 -7.12 -8.25 -3.44
C PRO A 55 -5.86 -7.39 -3.68
N LEU A 56 -5.27 -6.89 -2.61
CA LEU A 56 -4.11 -6.01 -2.69
C LEU A 56 -3.06 -6.34 -1.63
N ARG A 57 -1.81 -6.05 -1.95
CA ARG A 57 -0.67 -6.08 -1.03
C ARG A 57 -0.23 -4.66 -0.74
N VAL A 58 0.03 -4.35 0.53
CA VAL A 58 0.71 -3.13 0.95
C VAL A 58 2.05 -3.51 1.52
N SER A 59 3.12 -2.99 0.92
CA SER A 59 4.48 -3.08 1.43
C SER A 59 4.86 -1.76 2.08
N LEU A 60 5.40 -1.82 3.31
CA LEU A 60 5.84 -0.68 4.11
C LEU A 60 7.30 -0.83 4.52
N TRP A 61 8.03 0.27 4.54
CA TRP A 61 9.38 0.30 5.10
C TRP A 61 9.68 1.69 5.67
N PRO A 62 10.50 1.79 6.73
CA PRO A 62 10.90 3.09 7.27
C PRO A 62 11.60 3.91 6.19
N GLN A 63 11.21 5.17 6.03
CA GLN A 63 11.91 6.06 5.10
C GLN A 63 13.34 6.29 5.60
N GLN A 64 14.30 6.03 4.72
CA GLN A 64 15.69 6.42 4.91
C GLN A 64 16.01 7.65 4.06
N ASP A 65 16.94 8.49 4.50
CA ASP A 65 17.29 9.75 3.82
C ASP A 65 17.79 9.52 2.37
N ASP A 66 18.33 8.32 2.12
CA ASP A 66 18.99 7.95 0.86
C ASP A 66 18.06 7.20 -0.10
N GLU A 67 16.86 6.83 0.34
CA GLU A 67 15.97 5.97 -0.44
C GLU A 67 15.14 6.76 -1.47
N PRO A 68 15.06 6.26 -2.71
CA PRO A 68 14.21 6.88 -3.71
C PRO A 68 12.76 6.81 -3.25
N HIS A 69 12.04 7.94 -3.38
CA HIS A 69 10.62 7.96 -3.10
C HIS A 69 9.93 6.92 -4.00
N PRO A 70 9.01 6.09 -3.47
CA PRO A 70 8.21 5.16 -4.26
C PRO A 70 7.14 5.93 -5.08
N ILE A 71 7.57 6.85 -5.95
CA ILE A 71 6.71 7.55 -6.93
C ILE A 71 6.68 6.75 -8.24
N SER A 72 7.69 5.89 -8.45
CA SER A 72 7.84 5.18 -9.70
C SER A 72 6.87 4.00 -9.76
N ARG A 73 6.07 3.98 -10.82
CA ARG A 73 4.98 3.04 -11.10
C ARG A 73 5.48 1.61 -11.40
N PHE A 74 6.80 1.41 -11.29
CA PHE A 74 7.53 0.27 -11.85
C PHE A 74 8.63 -0.26 -10.92
N GLU A 75 8.90 0.39 -9.79
CA GLU A 75 9.91 -0.12 -8.85
C GLU A 75 9.24 -1.07 -7.85
N PRO A 76 9.72 -2.32 -7.74
CA PRO A 76 9.20 -3.24 -6.74
C PRO A 76 9.53 -2.71 -5.34
N ALA A 77 8.71 -3.09 -4.36
CA ALA A 77 9.06 -2.84 -2.96
C ALA A 77 10.43 -3.43 -2.64
N PRO A 78 11.25 -2.76 -1.81
CA PRO A 78 12.56 -3.27 -1.45
C PRO A 78 12.43 -4.58 -0.67
N ALA A 79 13.47 -5.43 -0.73
CA ALA A 79 13.43 -6.78 -0.15
C ALA A 79 13.22 -6.81 1.37
N HIS A 80 13.50 -5.71 2.07
CA HIS A 80 13.30 -5.57 3.51
C HIS A 80 11.95 -4.97 3.89
N ALA A 81 11.09 -4.63 2.93
CA ALA A 81 9.76 -4.10 3.21
C ALA A 81 8.88 -5.16 3.89
N GLU A 82 8.15 -4.73 4.92
CA GLU A 82 7.12 -5.53 5.55
C GLU A 82 5.87 -5.53 4.65
N ALA A 83 5.40 -6.72 4.27
CA ALA A 83 4.29 -6.87 3.34
C ALA A 83 3.04 -7.41 4.04
N HIS A 84 1.91 -6.73 3.83
CA HIS A 84 0.60 -7.11 4.33
C HIS A 84 -0.36 -7.36 3.17
N GLU A 85 -0.95 -8.55 3.11
CA GLU A 85 -1.91 -8.93 2.08
C GLU A 85 -3.35 -8.80 2.58
N TYR A 86 -4.20 -8.21 1.75
CA TYR A 86 -5.61 -8.01 2.03
C TYR A 86 -6.46 -8.62 0.92
N GLY A 87 -7.40 -9.49 1.31
CA GLY A 87 -8.38 -10.08 0.39
C GLY A 87 -9.34 -9.04 -0.20
N ALA A 88 -10.03 -9.40 -1.28
CA ALA A 88 -11.05 -8.56 -1.90
C ALA A 88 -12.15 -8.16 -0.91
N VAL A 89 -12.64 -6.93 -1.01
CA VAL A 89 -13.79 -6.47 -0.21
C VAL A 89 -15.06 -6.72 -1.00
N PRO A 90 -16.08 -7.37 -0.39
CA PRO A 90 -17.37 -7.53 -1.03
C PRO A 90 -17.93 -6.16 -1.41
N ASN A 91 -18.15 -5.93 -2.70
CA ASN A 91 -18.96 -4.80 -3.15
C ASN A 91 -20.41 -5.15 -2.82
N HIS A 92 -20.89 -4.79 -1.63
CA HIS A 92 -22.31 -4.82 -1.33
C HIS A 92 -22.99 -3.76 -2.19
N ARG A 93 -23.40 -4.14 -3.41
CA ARG A 93 -24.40 -3.37 -4.14
C ARG A 93 -25.66 -3.39 -3.26
N PRO A 94 -26.22 -2.24 -2.87
CA PRO A 94 -27.52 -2.23 -2.22
C PRO A 94 -28.50 -3.00 -3.13
N PRO A 95 -29.42 -3.81 -2.59
CA PRO A 95 -30.49 -4.37 -3.40
C PRO A 95 -31.22 -3.21 -4.09
N ALA A 96 -31.40 -3.36 -5.41
CA ALA A 96 -32.11 -2.39 -6.25
C ALA A 96 -33.58 -2.25 -5.83
#